data_AF-A0A5B9R1J3-F1
#
_entry.id   AF-A0A5B9R1J3-F1
#
_cell.length_a   1.000
_cell.length_b   1.000
_cell.length_c   1.000
_cell.angle_alpha   90.00
_cell.angle_beta   90.00
_cell.angle_gamma   90.00
#
_symmetry.space_group_name_H-M   'P 1'
#
loop_
_entity.id
_entity.type
_entity.pdbx_description
1 polymer ?
#
loop_
_entity_poly.entity_id
_entity_poly.type
_entity_poly.pdbx_seq_one_letter_code
_entity_poly.pdbx_strand_id
1 'polypeptide(L)'
;MSDGDLVDRLLDDAISHHVISSDVDDVNLYGSKHRRRVAGPTADRLTQSGLEPEIYQAVSWWCLVFIPLVPLGTYAVADFRELLPDGDDHSRCFRVQMDWSQATLHAMIGMAVVVTVGLATWFAVVHANT
;
A
#
# COMPACT_ATOMS: atom_id res chain seq x y z
N MET A 1 11.14 -4.21 15.71
CA MET A 1 10.75 -2.81 16.03
C MET A 1 9.55 -2.88 16.95
N SER A 2 9.55 -2.10 18.04
CA SER A 2 8.41 -2.09 18.97
C SER A 2 7.27 -1.22 18.45
N ASP A 3 6.09 -1.31 19.07
CA ASP A 3 4.94 -0.45 18.72
C ASP A 3 5.20 1.02 19.03
N GLY A 4 5.93 1.29 20.12
CA GLY A 4 6.36 2.65 20.46
C GLY A 4 7.25 3.24 19.37
N ASP A 5 8.28 2.50 18.94
CA ASP A 5 9.19 2.96 17.88
C ASP A 5 8.46 3.20 16.55
N LEU A 6 7.48 2.35 16.21
CA LEU A 6 6.67 2.49 15.00
C LEU A 6 5.85 3.79 15.03
N VAL A 7 5.16 4.05 16.15
CA VAL A 7 4.35 5.25 16.32
C VAL A 7 5.20 6.50 16.38
N ASP A 8 6.34 6.47 17.08
CA ASP A 8 7.25 7.62 17.12
C ASP A 8 7.72 8.01 15.71
N ARG A 9 8.07 7.03 14.87
CA ARG A 9 8.49 7.29 13.48
C ARG A 9 7.35 7.71 12.56
N LEU A 10 6.12 7.25 12.80
CA LEU A 10 4.95 7.71 12.06
C LEU A 10 4.60 9.16 12.41
N LEU A 11 4.69 9.53 13.69
CA LEU A 11 4.34 10.87 14.15
C LEU A 11 5.45 11.90 13.91
N ASP A 12 6.67 11.45 13.62
CA ASP A 12 7.79 12.31 13.26
C ASP A 12 7.67 12.81 11.80
N ASP A 13 7.40 14.10 11.64
CA ASP A 13 7.27 14.77 10.33
C ASP A 13 8.59 14.82 9.54
N ALA A 14 9.74 14.59 10.19
CA ALA A 14 11.03 14.56 9.52
C ALA A 14 11.28 13.23 8.78
N ILE A 15 10.57 12.16 9.17
CA ILE A 15 10.78 10.80 8.66
C ILE A 15 9.55 10.30 7.91
N SER A 16 8.36 10.61 8.42
CA SER A 16 7.09 10.27 7.81
C SER A 16 6.72 11.27 6.71
N HIS A 17 5.92 10.81 5.76
CA HIS A 17 5.30 11.66 4.76
C HIS A 17 3.84 11.28 4.61
N HIS A 18 3.08 12.27 4.18
CA HIS A 18 1.68 12.13 3.83
C HIS A 18 1.56 11.57 2.42
N VAL A 19 0.79 10.50 2.27
CA VAL A 19 0.45 9.90 0.98
C VAL A 19 -1.06 10.00 0.81
N ILE A 20 -1.45 10.52 -0.35
CA ILE A 20 -2.84 10.56 -0.81
C ILE A 20 -2.96 9.37 -1.75
N SER A 21 -3.88 8.46 -1.46
CA SER A 21 -4.17 7.36 -2.37
C SER A 21 -5.29 7.83 -3.29
N SER A 22 -4.94 8.56 -4.37
CA SER A 22 -5.92 8.95 -5.39
C SER A 22 -6.04 7.84 -6.45
N ASP A 23 -7.22 7.72 -7.06
CA ASP A 23 -7.50 6.73 -8.11
C ASP A 23 -6.67 6.94 -9.40
N VAL A 24 -5.85 7.99 -9.51
CA VAL A 24 -5.17 8.39 -10.76
C VAL A 24 -3.65 8.47 -10.66
N ASP A 25 -3.06 8.12 -9.51
CA ASP A 25 -1.62 8.23 -9.33
C ASP A 25 -0.86 7.06 -9.98
N ASP A 26 0.24 7.38 -10.67
CA ASP A 26 1.19 6.41 -11.24
C ASP A 26 1.98 5.67 -10.14
N VAL A 27 1.81 6.06 -8.87
CA VAL A 27 2.49 5.44 -7.72
C VAL A 27 1.46 5.03 -6.68
N ASN A 28 1.31 3.73 -6.48
CA ASN A 28 0.30 3.17 -5.58
C ASN A 28 0.93 2.28 -4.50
N LEU A 29 0.37 2.34 -3.29
CA LEU A 29 0.71 1.46 -2.18
C LEU A 29 -0.14 0.20 -2.26
N TYR A 30 0.50 -0.96 -2.43
CA TYR A 30 -0.15 -2.25 -2.49
C TYR A 30 0.21 -3.17 -1.34
N GLY A 31 -0.83 -3.82 -0.81
CA GLY A 31 -0.76 -4.87 0.20
C GLY A 31 -0.83 -4.35 1.63
N SER A 32 -1.22 -5.24 2.53
CA SER A 32 -1.49 -4.96 3.94
C SER A 32 -0.86 -6.00 4.87
N LYS A 33 0.38 -6.41 4.56
CA LYS A 33 1.12 -7.39 5.38
C LYS A 33 1.41 -6.83 6.77
N HIS A 34 1.69 -7.75 7.70
CA HIS A 34 2.10 -7.40 9.07
C HIS A 34 1.16 -6.40 9.78
N ARG A 35 -0.11 -6.41 9.39
CA ARG A 35 -1.14 -5.59 10.02
C ARG A 35 -1.17 -5.85 11.51
N ARG A 36 -0.96 -4.80 12.29
CA ARG A 36 -0.95 -4.83 13.75
C ARG A 36 -1.81 -3.71 14.27
N ARG A 37 -2.73 -4.06 15.16
CA ARG A 37 -3.46 -3.09 15.96
C ARG A 37 -2.65 -2.75 17.20
N VAL A 38 -2.31 -1.47 17.36
CA VAL A 38 -1.66 -0.98 18.57
C VAL A 38 -2.70 -0.73 19.67
N ALA A 39 -2.29 -0.79 20.93
CA ALA A 39 -3.18 -0.64 22.07
C ALA A 39 -2.57 0.23 23.17
N GLY A 40 -3.43 0.73 24.07
CA GLY A 40 -3.03 1.52 25.22
C GLY A 40 -2.46 2.89 24.83
N PRO A 41 -1.50 3.44 25.59
CA PRO A 41 -1.01 4.81 25.40
C PRO A 41 -0.49 5.10 23.99
N THR A 42 0.06 4.09 23.32
CA THR A 42 0.58 4.20 21.94
C THR A 42 -0.55 4.37 20.92
N ALA A 43 -1.68 3.69 21.12
CA ALA A 43 -2.87 3.85 20.28
C ALA A 43 -3.54 5.21 20.48
N ASP A 44 -3.57 5.69 21.73
CA ASP A 44 -4.13 7.00 22.07
C ASP A 44 -3.36 8.11 21.35
N ARG A 45 -2.03 8.00 21.25
CA ARG A 45 -1.19 8.96 20.52
C ARG A 45 -1.52 9.03 19.04
N LEU A 46 -1.67 7.88 18.36
CA LEU A 46 -2.09 7.86 16.95
C LEU A 46 -3.49 8.46 16.78
N THR A 47 -4.41 8.10 17.67
CA THR A 47 -5.79 8.59 17.59
C THR A 47 -5.85 10.11 17.80
N GLN A 48 -5.04 10.64 18.72
CA GLN A 48 -4.93 12.09 18.96
C GLN A 48 -4.32 12.85 17.78
N SER A 49 -3.50 12.21 16.95
CA SER A 49 -3.00 12.79 15.70
C SER A 49 -3.94 12.56 14.50
N GLY A 50 -5.15 12.01 14.72
CA GLY A 50 -6.13 11.76 13.67
C GLY A 50 -5.90 10.48 12.87
N LEU A 51 -5.03 9.57 13.33
CA LEU A 51 -4.73 8.29 12.66
C LEU A 51 -5.51 7.14 13.29
N GLU A 52 -5.79 6.10 12.52
CA GLU A 52 -6.27 4.81 13.00
C GLU A 52 -5.19 4.10 13.84
N PRO A 53 -5.56 3.39 14.94
CA PRO A 53 -4.62 2.64 15.75
C PRO A 53 -4.24 1.29 15.11
N GLU A 54 -4.15 1.26 13.79
CA GLU A 54 -3.72 0.12 12.99
C GLU A 54 -2.56 0.53 12.09
N ILE A 55 -1.50 -0.27 12.14
CA ILE A 55 -0.30 -0.07 11.34
C ILE A 55 -0.11 -1.32 10.48
N TYR A 56 0.15 -1.14 9.19
CA TYR A 56 0.43 -2.24 8.28
C TYR A 56 1.61 -1.93 7.36
N GLN A 57 2.07 -2.95 6.66
CA GLN A 57 3.14 -2.87 5.69
C GLN A 57 2.60 -2.94 4.26
N ALA A 58 2.93 -1.92 3.48
CA ALA A 58 2.60 -1.83 2.06
C ALA A 58 3.87 -1.66 1.22
N VAL A 59 3.80 -2.03 -0.05
CA VAL A 59 4.87 -1.76 -1.03
C VAL A 59 4.37 -0.69 -1.97
N SER A 60 5.14 0.39 -2.14
CA SER A 60 4.90 1.38 -3.19
C SER A 60 5.40 0.85 -4.52
N TRP A 61 4.61 1.01 -5.56
CA TRP A 61 4.93 0.57 -6.92
C TRP A 61 4.79 1.71 -7.89
N TRP A 62 5.73 1.80 -8.84
CA TRP A 62 5.47 2.51 -10.07
C TRP A 62 4.54 1.66 -10.93
N CYS A 63 3.44 2.26 -11.35
CA CYS A 63 2.36 1.63 -12.09
C CYS A 63 2.26 2.24 -13.48
N LEU A 64 1.99 1.40 -14.48
CA LEU A 64 1.45 1.88 -15.75
C LEU A 64 -0.06 1.73 -15.70
N VAL A 65 -0.77 2.85 -15.58
CA VAL A 65 -2.20 2.88 -15.25
C VAL A 65 -2.39 2.23 -13.87
N PHE A 66 -2.82 0.96 -13.81
CA PHE A 66 -2.99 0.19 -12.56
C PHE A 66 -2.14 -1.08 -12.50
N ILE A 67 -1.23 -1.27 -13.47
CA ILE A 67 -0.38 -2.45 -13.51
C ILE A 67 0.90 -2.13 -12.73
N PRO A 68 1.15 -2.76 -11.57
CA PRO A 68 2.37 -2.54 -10.82
C PRO A 68 3.56 -3.13 -11.59
N LEU A 69 4.54 -2.28 -11.94
CA LEU A 69 5.68 -2.67 -12.77
C LEU A 69 6.97 -2.74 -11.96
N VAL A 70 7.25 -1.72 -11.15
CA VAL A 70 8.53 -1.61 -10.42
C VAL A 70 8.26 -1.32 -8.95
N PRO A 71 8.72 -2.19 -8.01
CA PRO A 71 8.58 -1.89 -6.59
C PRO A 71 9.56 -0.77 -6.21
N LEU A 72 9.05 0.32 -5.66
CA LEU A 72 9.81 1.52 -5.31
C LEU A 72 10.33 1.49 -3.86
N GLY A 73 9.55 0.89 -2.95
CA GLY A 73 9.94 0.75 -1.55
C GLY A 73 8.85 0.10 -0.71
N THR A 74 9.22 -0.35 0.49
CA THR A 74 8.28 -0.85 1.49
C THR A 74 8.07 0.20 2.58
N TYR A 75 6.84 0.35 3.03
CA TYR A 75 6.40 1.40 3.93
C TYR A 75 5.61 0.80 5.09
N ALA A 76 5.82 1.36 6.29
CA ALA A 76 4.89 1.22 7.39
C ALA A 76 3.86 2.33 7.26
N VAL A 77 2.58 1.98 7.27
CA VAL A 77 1.46 2.86 6.93
C VAL A 77 0.44 2.86 8.07
N ALA A 78 -0.07 4.04 8.39
CA ALA A 78 -1.24 4.24 9.24
C ALA A 78 -2.19 5.20 8.52
N ASP A 79 -3.47 4.83 8.44
CA ASP A 79 -4.48 5.61 7.72
C ASP A 79 -5.06 6.71 8.62
N PHE A 80 -5.55 7.80 8.04
CA PHE A 80 -6.30 8.80 8.77
C PHE A 80 -7.72 8.29 9.10
N ARG A 81 -8.22 8.65 10.28
CA ARG A 81 -9.52 8.18 10.81
C ARG A 81 -10.72 8.79 10.10
N GLU A 82 -10.55 10.01 9.63
CA GLU A 82 -11.55 10.76 8.88
C GLU A 82 -11.03 10.94 7.46
N LEU A 83 -11.89 10.65 6.48
CA LEU A 83 -11.66 11.08 5.11
C LEU A 83 -11.48 12.60 5.12
N LEU A 84 -10.44 13.09 4.47
CA LEU A 84 -10.26 14.52 4.31
C LEU A 84 -11.36 15.07 3.38
N PRO A 85 -11.60 16.40 3.35
CA PRO A 85 -12.72 16.99 2.62
C PRO A 85 -12.75 16.73 1.10
N ASP A 86 -11.64 16.28 0.53
CA ASP A 86 -11.49 15.84 -0.86
C ASP A 86 -12.10 14.45 -1.12
N GLY A 87 -12.33 13.65 -0.07
CA GLY A 87 -12.92 12.32 -0.15
C GLY A 87 -11.91 11.23 -0.51
N ASP A 88 -10.62 11.56 -0.55
CA ASP A 88 -9.56 10.61 -0.85
C ASP A 88 -9.11 9.88 0.43
N ASP A 89 -8.52 8.69 0.26
CA ASP A 89 -7.91 7.97 1.37
C ASP A 89 -6.52 8.54 1.65
N HIS A 90 -6.36 9.07 2.86
CA HIS A 90 -5.10 9.65 3.32
C HIS A 90 -4.39 8.71 4.28
N SER A 91 -3.10 8.57 4.10
CA SER A 91 -2.26 7.78 4.98
C SER A 91 -0.96 8.49 5.30
N ARG A 92 -0.46 8.24 6.50
CA ARG A 92 0.88 8.64 6.92
C ARG A 92 1.77 7.42 6.89
N CYS A 93 2.93 7.55 6.27
CA CYS A 93 3.84 6.42 6.14
C CYS A 93 5.30 6.82 6.19
N PHE A 94 6.15 5.85 6.47
CA PHE A 94 7.60 6.02 6.40
C PHE A 94 8.26 4.77 5.82
N ARG A 95 9.41 4.97 5.18
CA ARG A 95 10.13 3.89 4.50
C ARG A 95 10.77 2.93 5.51
N VAL A 96 10.53 1.64 5.31
CA VAL A 96 11.18 0.53 6.03
C VAL A 96 12.09 -0.27 5.10
N GLN A 97 12.75 -1.30 5.64
CA GLN A 97 13.53 -2.22 4.82
C GLN A 97 12.63 -2.89 3.76
N MET A 98 13.14 -3.01 2.54
CA MET A 98 12.41 -3.62 1.44
C MET A 98 12.03 -5.07 1.76
N ASP A 99 10.73 -5.38 1.72
CA ASP A 99 10.22 -6.74 1.80
C ASP A 99 10.05 -7.31 0.39
N TRP A 100 11.14 -7.90 -0.12
CA TRP A 100 11.14 -8.55 -1.43
C TRP A 100 10.16 -9.72 -1.50
N SER A 101 9.81 -10.36 -0.38
CA SER A 101 8.83 -11.47 -0.40
C SER A 101 7.43 -10.96 -0.75
N GLN A 102 7.05 -9.79 -0.24
CA GLN A 102 5.79 -9.14 -0.60
C GLN A 102 5.84 -8.65 -2.04
N ALA A 103 6.96 -8.06 -2.46
CA ALA A 103 7.12 -7.56 -3.82
C ALA A 103 7.01 -8.69 -4.86
N THR A 104 7.74 -9.78 -4.65
CA THR A 104 7.72 -10.95 -5.54
C THR A 104 6.34 -11.61 -5.58
N LEU A 105 5.66 -11.77 -4.44
CA LEU A 105 4.31 -12.33 -4.41
C LEU A 105 3.32 -11.50 -5.23
N HIS A 106 3.36 -10.18 -5.07
CA HIS A 106 2.46 -9.28 -5.81
C HIS A 106 2.76 -9.34 -7.31
N ALA A 107 4.04 -9.33 -7.71
CA ALA A 107 4.45 -9.47 -9.11
C ALA A 107 4.01 -10.79 -9.73
N MET A 108 4.11 -11.91 -8.99
CA MET A 108 3.65 -13.22 -9.47
C MET A 108 2.14 -13.23 -9.72
N ILE A 109 1.35 -12.65 -8.81
CA ILE A 109 -0.11 -12.55 -8.96
C ILE A 109 -0.45 -11.68 -10.17
N GLY A 110 0.16 -10.50 -10.29
CA GLY A 110 -0.05 -9.61 -11.44
C GLY A 110 0.27 -10.29 -12.77
N MET A 111 1.40 -10.99 -12.85
CA MET A 111 1.79 -11.74 -14.05
C MET A 111 0.81 -12.87 -14.38
N ALA A 112 0.32 -13.61 -13.38
CA ALA A 112 -0.67 -14.66 -13.59
C ALA A 112 -1.99 -14.11 -14.17
N VAL A 113 -2.44 -12.94 -13.72
CA VAL A 113 -3.62 -12.28 -14.26
C VAL A 113 -3.40 -11.88 -15.72
N VAL A 114 -2.28 -11.23 -16.04
CA VAL A 114 -1.94 -10.82 -17.42
C VAL A 114 -1.89 -12.01 -18.37
N VAL A 115 -1.23 -13.10 -17.97
CA VAL A 115 -1.17 -14.34 -18.77
C VAL A 115 -2.55 -14.94 -18.97
N THR A 116 -3.36 -15.01 -17.92
CA THR A 116 -4.71 -15.61 -18.00
C THR A 116 -5.62 -14.82 -18.94
N VAL A 117 -5.65 -13.49 -18.80
CA VAL A 117 -6.44 -12.62 -19.68
C VAL A 117 -5.94 -12.70 -21.11
N GLY A 118 -4.61 -12.62 -21.32
CA GLY A 118 -4.02 -12.71 -22.65
C GLY A 118 -4.36 -14.03 -23.35
N LEU A 119 -4.29 -15.16 -22.64
CA LEU A 119 -4.69 -16.46 -23.17
C LEU A 119 -6.20 -16.51 -23.48
N ALA A 120 -7.06 -16.04 -22.58
CA ALA A 120 -8.50 -16.01 -22.80
C ALA A 120 -8.88 -15.17 -24.03
N THR A 121 -8.27 -13.98 -24.19
CA THR A 121 -8.47 -13.12 -25.37
C THR A 121 -7.97 -13.80 -26.63
N TRP A 122 -6.78 -14.41 -26.62
CA TRP A 122 -6.26 -15.17 -27.76
C TRP A 122 -7.23 -16.28 -28.18
N PHE A 123 -7.69 -17.10 -27.21
CA PHE A 123 -8.66 -18.17 -27.47
C PHE A 123 -9.95 -17.63 -28.08
N ALA A 124 -10.53 -16.56 -27.53
CA ALA A 124 -11.75 -15.96 -28.04
C ALA A 124 -11.58 -15.42 -29.48
N VAL A 125 -10.46 -14.75 -29.77
CA VAL A 125 -10.18 -14.20 -31.10
C VAL A 125 -9.97 -15.30 -32.13
N VAL A 126 -9.25 -16.36 -31.79
CA VAL A 126 -9.02 -17.48 -32.72
C VAL A 126 -10.33 -18.18 -33.04
N HIS A 127 -11.16 -18.50 -32.03
CA HIS A 127 -12.40 -19.25 -32.24
C HIS A 127 -13.54 -18.41 -32.84
N ALA A 128 -13.50 -17.08 -32.72
CA ALA A 128 -14.45 -16.20 -33.39
C ALA A 128 -14.15 -16.06 -34.90
N ASN A 129 -12.93 -16.37 -35.33
CA ASN A 129 -12.46 -16.20 -36.71
C ASN A 129 -12.29 -17.54 -37.47
N THR A 130 -12.67 -18.66 -36.86
CA THR A 130 -12.73 -20.01 -37.48
C THR A 130 -14.16 -20.47 -37.59
#